data_AF-A0A8T4P338-F1
#
_entry.id   AF-A0A8T4P338-F1
#
_cell.length_a   1.000
_cell.length_b   1.000
_cell.length_c   1.000
_cell.angle_alpha   90.00
_cell.angle_beta   90.00
_cell.angle_gamma   90.00
#
_symmetry.space_group_name_H-M   'P 1'
#
loop_
_entity.id
_entity.type
_entity.pdbx_description
1 polymer ?
#
loop_
_entity_poly.entity_id
_entity_poly.type
_entity_poly.pdbx_seq_one_letter_code
_entity_poly.pdbx_strand_id
1 'polypeptide(L)'
;MTAEEFSKIRQEMHRIDGRRESIIQLSRDIISISKQIIYAAQRNDMKTASSAINDIKNKIRKLKKINIAADTSINSVAFQEYVEAIAFYEFVKNKKIPTKASLGVSAEDYLSGLCDLTGELVRKAVYDVIHKKFDEAEKIKELVHDIYGEFLKLHLRNGELRKKSDSIKWNLKKLEEVMYDISMKGRH
;
A
#
# COMPACT_ATOMS: atom_id res chain seq x y z
N MET A 1 -48.04 8.17 -3.76
CA MET A 1 -46.86 8.33 -2.88
C MET A 1 -47.19 9.40 -1.86
N THR A 2 -47.07 9.10 -0.56
CA THR A 2 -47.51 9.99 0.53
C THR A 2 -46.38 10.91 1.01
N ALA A 3 -46.69 12.02 1.67
CA ALA A 3 -45.70 12.90 2.29
C ALA A 3 -44.84 12.17 3.35
N GLU A 4 -45.42 11.16 4.00
CA GLU A 4 -44.72 10.28 4.95
C GLU A 4 -43.61 9.47 4.27
N GLU A 5 -43.88 8.94 3.07
CA GLU A 5 -42.89 8.18 2.28
C GLU A 5 -41.69 9.06 1.90
N PHE A 6 -41.93 10.28 1.42
CA PHE A 6 -40.85 11.24 1.14
C PHE A 6 -40.06 11.66 2.38
N SER A 7 -40.68 11.67 3.56
CA SER A 7 -39.98 11.95 4.82
C SER A 7 -39.02 10.82 5.18
N LYS A 8 -39.44 9.56 5.03
CA LYS A 8 -38.59 8.38 5.23
C LYS A 8 -37.40 8.39 4.26
N ILE A 9 -37.65 8.68 2.97
CA ILE A 9 -36.60 8.79 1.95
C ILE A 9 -35.57 9.88 2.31
N ARG A 10 -36.00 11.08 2.73
CA ARG A 10 -35.06 12.15 3.14
C ARG A 10 -34.19 11.74 4.33
N GLN A 11 -34.77 11.07 5.33
CA GLN A 11 -34.01 10.57 6.48
C GLN A 11 -32.99 9.51 6.07
N GLU A 12 -33.33 8.64 5.13
CA GLU A 12 -32.40 7.66 4.57
C GLU A 12 -31.25 8.33 3.82
N MET A 13 -31.53 9.30 2.94
CA MET A 13 -30.52 10.05 2.20
C MET A 13 -29.54 10.76 3.13
N HIS A 14 -30.03 11.46 4.16
CA HIS A 14 -29.16 12.12 5.16
C HIS A 14 -28.26 11.13 5.90
N ARG A 15 -28.77 9.92 6.24
CA ARG A 15 -27.95 8.88 6.86
C ARG A 15 -26.87 8.35 5.92
N ILE A 16 -27.15 8.23 4.62
CA ILE A 16 -26.19 7.82 3.60
C ILE A 16 -25.09 8.88 3.45
N ASP A 17 -25.46 10.16 3.37
CA ASP A 17 -24.50 11.25 3.20
C ASP A 17 -23.56 11.38 4.40
N GLY A 18 -24.08 11.29 5.64
CA GLY A 18 -23.23 11.29 6.83
C GLY A 18 -22.25 10.11 6.89
N ARG A 19 -22.65 8.93 6.37
CA ARG A 19 -21.73 7.78 6.23
C ARG A 19 -20.68 8.02 5.17
N ARG A 20 -21.04 8.60 4.02
CA ARG A 20 -20.10 8.96 2.94
C ARG A 20 -19.05 9.95 3.41
N GLU A 21 -19.46 11.01 4.11
CA GLU A 21 -18.53 12.00 4.67
C GLU A 21 -17.56 11.35 5.67
N SER A 22 -18.06 10.47 6.53
CA SER A 22 -17.22 9.70 7.45
C SER A 22 -16.21 8.81 6.73
N ILE A 23 -16.61 8.13 5.65
CA ILE A 23 -15.71 7.32 4.81
C ILE A 23 -14.63 8.20 4.18
N ILE A 24 -15.01 9.34 3.59
CA ILE A 24 -14.07 10.26 2.94
C ILE A 24 -13.04 10.76 3.95
N GLN A 25 -13.49 11.19 5.15
CA GLN A 25 -12.58 11.70 6.16
C GLN A 25 -11.61 10.62 6.67
N LEU A 26 -12.12 9.44 7.00
CA LEU A 26 -11.26 8.32 7.42
C LEU A 26 -10.27 7.91 6.32
N SER A 27 -10.71 7.90 5.06
CA SER A 27 -9.85 7.56 3.92
C SER A 27 -8.71 8.56 3.77
N ARG A 28 -9.01 9.87 3.87
CA ARG A 28 -7.98 10.94 3.84
C ARG A 28 -6.99 10.81 4.99
N ASP A 29 -7.47 10.54 6.20
CA ASP A 29 -6.61 10.31 7.36
C ASP A 29 -5.68 9.11 7.14
N ILE A 30 -6.21 7.99 6.63
CA ILE A 30 -5.44 6.78 6.34
C ILE A 30 -4.34 7.07 5.31
N ILE A 31 -4.67 7.73 4.20
CA ILE A 31 -3.70 8.11 3.16
C ILE A 31 -2.60 9.00 3.76
N SER A 32 -2.97 9.98 4.58
CA SER A 32 -1.99 10.86 5.24
C SER A 32 -1.06 10.08 6.16
N ILE A 33 -1.60 9.19 7.01
CA ILE A 33 -0.82 8.41 7.96
C ILE A 33 0.06 7.38 7.22
N SER A 34 -0.42 6.77 6.13
CA SER A 34 0.38 5.88 5.27
C SER A 34 1.66 6.55 4.79
N LYS A 35 1.55 7.78 4.28
CA LYS A 35 2.71 8.57 3.84
C LYS A 35 3.67 8.88 4.98
N GLN A 36 3.16 9.16 6.19
CA GLN A 36 4.00 9.37 7.37
C GLN A 36 4.77 8.10 7.76
N ILE A 37 4.10 6.93 7.71
CA ILE A 37 4.73 5.62 8.00
C ILE A 37 5.85 5.35 7.00
N ILE A 38 5.57 5.47 5.69
CA ILE A 38 6.56 5.23 4.63
C ILE A 38 7.75 6.18 4.80
N TYR A 39 7.49 7.48 4.98
CA TYR A 39 8.55 8.48 5.14
C TYR A 39 9.43 8.24 6.37
N ALA A 40 8.84 7.86 7.50
CA ALA A 40 9.59 7.50 8.70
C ALA A 40 10.41 6.21 8.50
N ALA A 41 9.80 5.17 7.93
CA ALA A 41 10.44 3.87 7.70
C ALA A 41 11.59 3.97 6.67
N GLN A 42 11.46 4.80 5.62
CA GLN A 42 12.53 5.02 4.63
C GLN A 42 13.81 5.55 5.28
N ARG A 43 13.67 6.37 6.33
CA ARG A 43 14.78 6.94 7.10
C ARG A 43 15.21 6.07 8.29
N ASN A 44 14.67 4.85 8.40
CA ASN A 44 14.86 3.94 9.53
C ASN A 44 14.39 4.52 10.89
N ASP A 45 13.50 5.53 10.89
CA ASP A 45 12.88 6.05 12.11
C ASP A 45 11.69 5.16 12.51
N MET A 46 12.03 3.99 13.06
CA MET A 46 11.05 2.96 13.40
C MET A 46 10.19 3.35 14.62
N LYS A 47 10.63 4.31 15.43
CA LYS A 47 9.85 4.82 16.57
C LYS A 47 8.66 5.61 16.07
N THR A 48 8.90 6.60 15.20
CA THR A 48 7.83 7.42 14.60
C THR A 48 6.90 6.56 13.75
N ALA A 49 7.45 5.66 12.92
CA ALA A 49 6.65 4.75 12.11
C ALA A 49 5.75 3.84 12.97
N SER A 50 6.29 3.29 14.07
CA SER A 50 5.51 2.42 14.96
C SER A 50 4.38 3.17 15.67
N SER A 51 4.57 4.45 16.01
CA SER A 51 3.50 5.28 16.59
C SER A 51 2.36 5.47 15.57
N ALA A 52 2.69 5.89 14.35
CA ALA A 52 1.73 6.11 13.28
C ALA A 52 0.96 4.81 12.89
N ILE A 53 1.60 3.65 13.02
CA ILE A 53 0.96 2.35 12.79
C ILE A 53 -0.17 2.06 13.78
N ASN A 54 -0.06 2.49 15.03
CA ASN A 54 -1.14 2.31 15.99
C ASN A 54 -2.36 3.16 15.59
N ASP A 55 -2.10 4.37 15.09
CA ASP A 55 -3.14 5.28 14.63
C ASP A 55 -3.86 4.78 13.38
N ILE A 56 -3.12 4.35 12.35
CA ILE A 56 -3.71 3.82 11.12
C ILE A 56 -4.54 2.55 11.37
N LYS A 57 -4.08 1.66 12.27
CA LYS A 57 -4.84 0.45 12.64
C LYS A 57 -6.19 0.80 13.27
N ASN A 58 -6.24 1.85 14.09
CA ASN A 58 -7.48 2.34 14.68
C ASN A 58 -8.41 2.94 13.61
N LYS A 59 -7.88 3.72 12.67
CA LYS A 59 -8.65 4.33 11.56
C LYS A 59 -9.22 3.27 10.62
N ILE A 60 -8.41 2.28 10.22
CA ILE A 60 -8.83 1.15 9.38
C ILE A 60 -9.93 0.32 10.06
N ARG A 61 -9.80 0.04 11.37
CA ARG A 61 -10.87 -0.65 12.12
C ARG A 61 -12.19 0.14 12.10
N LYS A 62 -12.14 1.48 12.18
CA LYS A 62 -13.34 2.33 12.08
C LYS A 62 -13.92 2.28 10.67
N LEU A 63 -13.08 2.43 9.64
CA LEU A 63 -13.50 2.44 8.25
C LEU A 63 -14.20 1.13 7.85
N LYS A 64 -13.64 -0.03 8.22
CA LYS A 64 -14.22 -1.35 7.93
C LYS A 64 -15.56 -1.63 8.63
N LYS A 65 -15.87 -0.94 9.73
CA LYS A 65 -17.16 -1.07 10.42
C LYS A 65 -18.28 -0.30 9.72
N ILE A 66 -17.95 0.68 8.89
CA ILE A 66 -18.94 1.40 8.09
C ILE A 66 -19.32 0.47 6.94
N ASN A 67 -20.55 -0.05 6.95
CA ASN A 67 -21.03 -0.96 5.91
C ASN A 67 -20.84 -0.31 4.53
N ILE A 68 -19.99 -0.92 3.70
CA ILE A 68 -19.48 -0.38 2.44
C ILE A 68 -20.52 -0.64 1.33
N ALA A 69 -21.70 -0.03 1.46
CA ALA A 69 -22.65 0.06 0.34
C ALA A 69 -22.43 1.35 -0.48
N ALA A 70 -21.52 2.22 -0.04
CA ALA A 70 -21.19 3.46 -0.73
C ALA A 70 -19.93 3.25 -1.60
N ASP A 71 -20.18 3.10 -2.90
CA ASP A 71 -19.18 3.12 -3.96
C ASP A 71 -18.45 4.48 -3.96
N THR A 72 -17.29 4.53 -3.28
CA THR A 72 -16.42 5.70 -3.32
C THR A 72 -15.00 5.23 -3.63
N SER A 73 -14.48 5.67 -4.77
CA SER A 73 -13.12 5.37 -5.26
C SER A 73 -12.02 5.71 -4.23
N ILE A 74 -12.27 6.70 -3.36
CA ILE A 74 -11.33 7.11 -2.30
C ILE A 74 -11.07 6.02 -1.26
N ASN A 75 -12.02 5.11 -1.02
CA ASN A 75 -11.86 4.04 -0.04
C ASN A 75 -10.84 2.99 -0.52
N SER A 76 -10.91 2.61 -1.81
CA SER A 76 -9.94 1.69 -2.42
C SER A 76 -8.53 2.28 -2.38
N VAL A 77 -8.37 3.57 -2.70
CA VAL A 77 -7.08 4.27 -2.59
C VAL A 77 -6.54 4.21 -1.15
N ALA A 78 -7.39 4.42 -0.14
CA ALA A 78 -6.97 4.34 1.26
C ALA A 78 -6.53 2.92 1.67
N PHE A 79 -7.23 1.87 1.22
CA PHE A 79 -6.80 0.50 1.48
C PHE A 79 -5.50 0.15 0.76
N GLN A 80 -5.32 0.65 -0.46
CA GLN A 80 -4.10 0.47 -1.22
C GLN A 80 -2.88 1.08 -0.50
N GLU A 81 -2.99 2.35 -0.13
CA GLU A 81 -1.95 3.10 0.62
C GLU A 81 -1.71 2.47 1.99
N TYR A 82 -2.73 1.91 2.63
CA TYR A 82 -2.58 1.16 3.88
C TYR A 82 -1.76 -0.13 3.67
N VAL A 83 -2.04 -0.90 2.62
CA VAL A 83 -1.29 -2.13 2.31
C VAL A 83 0.17 -1.79 2.05
N GLU A 84 0.45 -0.80 1.20
CA GLU A 84 1.80 -0.36 0.89
C GLU A 84 2.56 0.03 2.17
N ALA A 85 1.99 0.92 2.99
CA ALA A 85 2.66 1.42 4.18
C ALA A 85 2.97 0.33 5.22
N ILE A 86 2.00 -0.57 5.49
CA ILE A 86 2.21 -1.65 6.46
C ILE A 86 3.19 -2.69 5.90
N ALA A 87 3.07 -3.06 4.63
CA ALA A 87 3.98 -4.01 4.02
C ALA A 87 5.41 -3.48 3.99
N PHE A 88 5.60 -2.20 3.67
CA PHE A 88 6.91 -1.57 3.67
C PHE A 88 7.51 -1.55 5.09
N TYR A 89 6.75 -1.13 6.10
CA TYR A 89 7.22 -1.13 7.49
C TYR A 89 7.60 -2.54 7.97
N GLU A 90 6.74 -3.53 7.74
CA GLU A 90 6.99 -4.91 8.16
C GLU A 90 8.19 -5.51 7.42
N PHE A 91 8.39 -5.16 6.16
CA PHE A 91 9.58 -5.58 5.43
C PHE A 91 10.85 -4.94 6.02
N VAL A 92 10.86 -3.62 6.23
CA VAL A 92 12.03 -2.92 6.80
C VAL A 92 12.36 -3.46 8.19
N LYS A 93 11.35 -3.74 9.01
CA LYS A 93 11.51 -4.22 10.39
C LYS A 93 11.87 -5.70 10.50
N ASN A 94 11.11 -6.54 9.80
CA ASN A 94 11.04 -7.98 10.04
C ASN A 94 11.36 -8.82 8.80
N LYS A 95 11.65 -8.19 7.65
CA LYS A 95 11.87 -8.86 6.36
C LYS A 95 10.70 -9.73 5.94
N LYS A 96 9.47 -9.30 6.25
CA LYS A 96 8.23 -10.04 5.95
C LYS A 96 7.21 -9.15 5.26
N ILE A 97 6.45 -9.74 4.35
CA ILE A 97 5.26 -9.11 3.75
C ILE A 97 4.01 -9.69 4.42
N PRO A 98 3.14 -8.84 5.00
CA PRO A 98 1.90 -9.28 5.63
C PRO A 98 0.93 -9.83 4.59
N THR A 99 0.15 -10.85 4.93
CA THR A 99 -0.84 -11.43 4.01
C THR A 99 -2.10 -10.57 3.90
N LYS A 100 -2.84 -10.66 2.78
CA LYS A 100 -4.16 -9.99 2.64
C LYS A 100 -5.11 -10.30 3.80
N ALA A 101 -5.06 -11.53 4.31
CA ALA A 101 -5.91 -12.01 5.39
C ALA A 101 -5.55 -11.30 6.70
N SER A 102 -4.26 -11.18 7.01
CA SER A 102 -3.78 -10.45 8.20
C SER A 102 -4.14 -8.96 8.15
N LEU A 103 -4.16 -8.37 6.95
CA LEU A 103 -4.54 -6.97 6.73
C LEU A 103 -6.06 -6.78 6.63
N GLY A 104 -6.82 -7.85 6.39
CA GLY A 104 -8.27 -7.87 6.21
C GLY A 104 -8.76 -6.98 5.06
N VAL A 105 -8.08 -7.01 3.92
CA VAL A 105 -8.39 -6.20 2.73
C VAL A 105 -8.85 -7.08 1.56
N SER A 106 -9.42 -6.46 0.52
CA SER A 106 -9.77 -7.15 -0.71
C SER A 106 -8.51 -7.63 -1.45
N ALA A 107 -8.66 -8.59 -2.38
CA ALA A 107 -7.54 -9.03 -3.20
C ALA A 107 -7.03 -7.91 -4.12
N GLU A 108 -7.94 -7.09 -4.66
CA GLU A 108 -7.61 -6.00 -5.57
C GLU A 108 -6.82 -4.88 -4.88
N ASP A 109 -7.26 -4.44 -3.69
CA ASP A 109 -6.53 -3.42 -2.91
C ASP A 109 -5.15 -3.96 -2.46
N TYR A 110 -5.09 -5.25 -2.09
CA TYR A 110 -3.83 -5.88 -1.70
C TYR A 110 -2.83 -5.93 -2.84
N LEU A 111 -3.23 -6.45 -4.01
CA LEU A 111 -2.37 -6.52 -5.18
C LEU A 111 -1.96 -5.12 -5.65
N SER A 112 -2.90 -4.17 -5.67
CA SER A 112 -2.59 -2.78 -6.03
C SER A 112 -1.57 -2.16 -5.06
N GLY A 113 -1.68 -2.45 -3.75
CA GLY A 113 -0.73 -1.97 -2.75
C GLY A 113 0.65 -2.61 -2.90
N LEU A 114 0.73 -3.87 -3.31
CA LEU A 114 2.01 -4.52 -3.63
C LEU A 114 2.68 -3.92 -4.87
N CYS A 115 1.91 -3.52 -5.89
CA CYS A 115 2.48 -2.81 -7.05
C CYS A 115 3.20 -1.53 -6.60
N ASP A 116 2.53 -0.68 -5.82
CA ASP A 116 3.08 0.60 -5.36
C ASP A 116 4.26 0.38 -4.39
N LEU A 117 4.17 -0.61 -3.49
CA LEU A 117 5.26 -1.05 -2.60
C LEU A 117 6.58 -1.28 -3.33
N THR A 118 6.55 -1.87 -4.54
CA THR A 118 7.79 -2.13 -5.29
C THR A 118 8.57 -0.85 -5.60
N GLY A 119 7.90 0.30 -5.74
CA GLY A 119 8.56 1.60 -5.92
C GLY A 119 9.28 2.07 -4.65
N GLU A 120 8.65 1.93 -3.49
CA GLU A 120 9.27 2.28 -2.19
C GLU A 120 10.42 1.32 -1.84
N LEU A 121 10.32 0.06 -2.23
CA LEU A 121 11.41 -0.91 -2.14
C LEU A 121 12.62 -0.50 -3.00
N VAL A 122 12.41 -0.06 -4.25
CA VAL A 122 13.50 0.50 -5.08
C VAL A 122 14.19 1.66 -4.38
N ARG A 123 13.42 2.60 -3.85
CA ARG A 123 13.96 3.75 -3.11
C ARG A 123 14.79 3.31 -1.90
N LYS A 124 14.30 2.31 -1.16
CA LYS A 124 15.01 1.75 -0.01
C LYS A 124 16.30 1.04 -0.42
N ALA A 125 16.29 0.26 -1.49
CA ALA A 125 17.48 -0.42 -2.01
C ALA A 125 18.55 0.59 -2.42
N VAL A 126 18.18 1.66 -3.14
CA VAL A 126 19.14 2.73 -3.50
C VAL A 126 19.73 3.38 -2.24
N TYR A 127 18.91 3.66 -1.23
CA TYR A 127 19.41 4.17 0.05
C TYR A 127 20.40 3.20 0.70
N ASP A 128 20.06 1.90 0.74
CA ASP A 128 20.92 0.88 1.36
C ASP A 128 22.25 0.73 0.59
N VAL A 129 22.23 0.80 -0.75
CA VAL A 129 23.43 0.81 -1.60
C VAL A 129 24.34 2.02 -1.31
N ILE A 130 23.77 3.23 -1.20
CA ILE A 130 24.53 4.45 -0.86
C ILE A 130 25.24 4.28 0.49
N HIS A 131 24.63 3.55 1.42
CA HIS A 131 25.19 3.25 2.74
C HIS A 131 25.97 1.92 2.80
N LYS A 132 26.37 1.37 1.64
CA LYS A 132 27.15 0.13 1.50
C LYS A 132 26.50 -1.12 2.12
N LYS A 133 25.18 -1.14 2.24
CA LYS A 133 24.40 -2.30 2.73
C LYS A 133 23.91 -3.13 1.54
N PHE A 134 24.86 -3.73 0.81
CA PHE A 134 24.57 -4.41 -0.45
C PHE A 134 23.69 -5.65 -0.28
N ASP A 135 23.91 -6.45 0.77
CA ASP A 135 23.08 -7.62 1.09
C ASP A 135 21.60 -7.24 1.32
N GLU A 136 21.35 -6.07 1.89
CA GLU A 136 19.98 -5.59 2.14
C GLU A 136 19.31 -5.13 0.84
N ALA A 137 20.05 -4.50 -0.06
CA ALA A 137 19.58 -4.16 -1.40
C ALA A 137 19.33 -5.40 -2.27
N GLU A 138 20.16 -6.44 -2.13
CA GLU A 138 19.97 -7.72 -2.81
C GLU A 138 18.68 -8.42 -2.36
N LYS A 139 18.41 -8.50 -1.06
CA LYS A 139 17.14 -9.05 -0.53
C LYS A 139 15.92 -8.31 -1.08
N ILE A 140 16.04 -6.99 -1.30
CA ILE A 140 14.97 -6.21 -1.92
C ILE A 140 14.76 -6.60 -3.38
N LYS A 141 15.85 -6.73 -4.15
CA LYS A 141 15.81 -7.19 -5.55
C LYS A 141 15.13 -8.56 -5.64
N GLU A 142 15.52 -9.51 -4.79
CA GLU A 142 14.91 -10.85 -4.75
C GLU A 142 13.42 -10.81 -4.42
N LEU A 143 13.01 -10.02 -3.42
CA LEU A 143 11.60 -9.87 -3.11
C LEU A 143 10.80 -9.30 -4.29
N VAL A 144 11.30 -8.27 -4.97
CA VAL A 144 10.61 -7.67 -6.12
C VAL A 144 10.56 -8.64 -7.30
N HIS A 145 11.62 -9.44 -7.50
CA HIS A 145 11.65 -10.53 -8.48
C HIS A 145 10.55 -11.56 -8.20
N ASP A 146 10.42 -12.02 -6.96
CA ASP A 146 9.41 -13.01 -6.57
C ASP A 146 7.99 -12.47 -6.71
N ILE A 147 7.75 -11.22 -6.30
CA ILE A 147 6.47 -10.54 -6.53
C ILE A 147 6.15 -10.51 -8.03
N TYR A 148 7.10 -10.13 -8.87
CA TYR A 148 6.90 -10.09 -10.33
C TYR A 148 6.55 -11.48 -10.88
N GLY A 149 7.27 -12.52 -10.45
CA GLY A 149 7.02 -13.91 -10.84
C GLY A 149 5.62 -14.39 -10.48
N GLU A 150 5.10 -14.04 -9.30
CA GLU A 150 3.72 -14.35 -8.92
C GLU A 150 2.69 -13.54 -9.72
N PHE A 151 2.97 -12.26 -10.01
CA PHE A 151 2.08 -11.42 -10.83
C PHE A 151 1.94 -11.93 -12.27
N LEU A 152 2.99 -12.51 -12.86
CA LEU A 152 2.92 -13.11 -14.19
C LEU A 152 1.97 -14.32 -14.28
N LYS A 153 1.72 -15.00 -13.15
CA LYS A 153 0.78 -16.12 -13.06
C LYS A 153 -0.68 -15.64 -12.92
N LEU A 154 -0.90 -14.35 -12.65
CA LEU A 154 -2.23 -13.79 -12.53
C LEU A 154 -2.80 -13.47 -13.92
N HIS A 155 -3.95 -14.05 -14.24
CA HIS A 155 -4.72 -13.68 -15.45
C HIS A 155 -5.49 -12.37 -15.24
N LEU A 156 -4.75 -11.27 -15.07
CA LEU A 156 -5.33 -9.95 -14.84
C LEU A 156 -6.14 -9.49 -16.06
N ARG A 157 -7.39 -9.09 -15.83
CA ARG A 157 -8.22 -8.47 -16.86
C ARG A 157 -7.69 -7.08 -17.21
N ASN A 158 -8.07 -6.56 -18.38
CA ASN A 158 -7.81 -5.17 -18.73
C ASN A 158 -8.42 -4.25 -17.67
N GLY A 159 -7.57 -3.46 -17.00
CA GLY A 159 -7.98 -2.60 -15.89
C GLY A 159 -6.77 -1.93 -15.23
N GLU A 160 -7.04 -1.12 -14.21
CA GLU A 160 -6.01 -0.33 -13.53
C GLU A 160 -4.95 -1.22 -12.85
N LEU A 161 -5.35 -2.33 -12.24
CA LEU A 161 -4.40 -3.27 -11.64
C LEU A 161 -3.41 -3.85 -12.67
N ARG A 162 -3.87 -4.17 -13.89
CA ARG A 162 -2.98 -4.64 -14.97
C ARG A 162 -1.96 -3.56 -15.33
N LYS A 163 -2.40 -2.32 -15.55
CA LYS A 163 -1.49 -1.19 -15.84
C LYS A 163 -0.49 -0.97 -14.70
N LYS A 164 -0.94 -1.07 -13.45
CA LYS A 164 -0.06 -0.97 -12.29
C LYS A 164 0.94 -2.11 -12.21
N SER A 165 0.57 -3.34 -12.58
CA SER A 165 1.50 -4.47 -12.55
C SER A 165 2.71 -4.29 -13.49
N ASP A 166 2.58 -3.49 -14.55
CA ASP A 166 3.70 -3.16 -15.43
C ASP A 166 4.81 -2.39 -14.70
N SER A 167 4.48 -1.63 -13.63
CA SER A 167 5.47 -0.90 -12.84
C SER A 167 6.46 -1.83 -12.15
N ILE A 168 6.01 -3.03 -11.74
CA ILE A 168 6.85 -4.02 -11.06
C ILE A 168 8.02 -4.43 -11.97
N LYS A 169 7.75 -4.65 -13.26
CA LYS A 169 8.79 -4.98 -14.26
C LYS A 169 9.86 -3.90 -14.32
N TRP A 170 9.46 -2.63 -14.39
CA TRP A 170 10.40 -1.51 -14.48
C TRP A 170 11.18 -1.29 -13.19
N ASN A 171 10.53 -1.48 -12.04
CA ASN A 171 11.16 -1.42 -10.72
C ASN A 171 12.20 -2.54 -10.55
N LEU A 172 11.88 -3.76 -10.98
CA LEU A 172 12.83 -4.88 -10.99
C LEU A 172 14.04 -4.58 -11.85
N LYS A 173 13.82 -4.13 -13.10
CA LYS A 173 14.90 -3.77 -14.02
C LYS A 173 15.84 -2.71 -13.39
N LYS A 174 15.28 -1.70 -12.75
CA LYS A 174 16.07 -0.66 -12.07
C LYS A 174 16.89 -1.22 -10.92
N LEU A 175 16.37 -2.18 -10.16
CA LEU A 175 17.13 -2.87 -9.11
C LEU A 175 18.28 -3.68 -9.72
N GLU A 176 18.04 -4.40 -10.81
CA GLU A 176 19.08 -5.15 -11.53
C GLU A 176 20.20 -4.24 -12.05
N GLU A 177 19.86 -3.10 -12.64
CA GLU A 177 20.82 -2.09 -13.11
C GLU A 177 21.68 -1.56 -11.94
N VAL A 178 21.04 -1.20 -10.82
CA VAL A 178 21.75 -0.74 -9.61
C VAL A 178 22.70 -1.82 -9.08
N MET A 179 22.27 -3.08 -9.04
CA MET A 179 23.11 -4.18 -8.55
C MET A 179 24.26 -4.51 -9.50
N TYR A 180 24.02 -4.43 -10.81
CA TYR A 180 25.06 -4.59 -11.83
C TYR A 180 26.17 -3.55 -11.67
N ASP A 181 25.81 -2.27 -11.52
CA ASP A 181 26.77 -1.18 -11.34
C ASP A 181 27.67 -1.38 -10.12
N ILE A 182 27.12 -1.90 -9.02
CA ILE A 182 27.88 -2.23 -7.80
C ILE A 182 28.87 -3.36 -8.09
N SER A 183 28.41 -4.43 -8.76
CA SER A 183 29.25 -5.59 -9.09
C SER A 183 30.42 -5.24 -10.02
N MET A 184 30.25 -4.24 -10.88
CA MET A 184 31.29 -3.74 -11.78
C MET A 184 32.29 -2.84 -11.05
N LYS A 185 31.81 -1.97 -10.15
CA LYS A 185 32.67 -1.05 -9.38
C LYS A 185 33.47 -1.72 -8.27
N GLY A 186 33.03 -2.89 -7.79
CA GLY A 186 33.75 -3.70 -6.80
C GLY A 186 34.94 -4.51 -7.35
N ARG A 187 35.29 -4.39 -8.64
CA ARG A 187 36.43 -5.09 -9.27
C ARG A 187 37.74 -4.30 -9.27
N HIS A 188 37.92 -3.35 -8.36
CA HIS A 188 39.16 -2.59 -8.19
C HIS A 188 39.67 -2.65 -6.76
#